data_AF-A0A269WBJ2-F1
#
_entry.id   AF-A0A269WBJ2-F1
#
_cell.length_a   1.000
_cell.length_b   1.000
_cell.length_c   1.000
_cell.angle_alpha   90.00
_cell.angle_beta   90.00
_cell.angle_gamma   90.00
#
_symmetry.space_group_name_H-M   'P 1'
#
loop_
_entity.id
_entity.type
_entity.pdbx_description
1 polymer ?
#
loop_
_entity_poly.entity_id
_entity_poly.type
_entity_poly.pdbx_seq_one_letter_code
_entity_poly.pdbx_strand_id
1 'polypeptide(L)'
;MENAALLLCWKEGDGFESKLMKAFLSTDISLSNEEILCYYSKRWDIETYFRTAKVQPAMDRYQVRSTQAIDRYLTLLMFSTLYYQYDSQGSLNDGLHHYRIQKKHDMIEYIYNQAKSEATLDQIKTWLSVA
;
A
#
# COMPACT_ATOMS: atom_id res chain seq x y z
N MET A 1 28.01 20.41 -7.70
CA MET A 1 26.61 20.71 -8.10
C MET A 1 26.48 22.21 -8.05
N GLU A 2 26.34 22.84 -9.19
CA GLU A 2 25.98 24.26 -9.25
C GLU A 2 24.46 24.34 -9.31
N ASN A 3 23.84 25.27 -8.58
CA ASN A 3 22.38 25.50 -8.54
C ASN A 3 21.54 24.38 -7.92
N ALA A 4 21.74 24.11 -6.63
CA ALA A 4 20.87 23.24 -5.84
C ALA A 4 20.55 23.89 -4.48
N ALA A 5 19.35 23.63 -3.96
CA ALA A 5 18.96 24.06 -2.62
C ALA A 5 19.23 22.93 -1.62
N LEU A 6 19.98 23.23 -0.55
CA LEU A 6 20.24 22.32 0.56
C LEU A 6 19.55 22.86 1.82
N LEU A 7 18.54 22.15 2.29
CA LEU A 7 17.85 22.42 3.53
C LEU A 7 18.46 21.59 4.64
N LEU A 8 18.88 22.27 5.69
CA LEU A 8 19.36 21.65 6.92
C LEU A 8 18.29 21.87 8.00
N CYS A 9 17.77 20.79 8.57
CA CYS A 9 16.70 20.83 9.57
C CYS A 9 17.15 20.13 10.85
N TRP A 10 16.97 20.80 11.99
CA TRP A 10 17.23 20.26 13.33
C TRP A 10 16.12 20.74 14.28
N LYS A 11 15.97 20.09 15.44
CA LYS A 11 15.03 20.58 16.44
C LYS A 11 15.63 21.73 17.22
N GLU A 12 14.78 22.63 17.70
CA GLU A 12 15.20 23.68 18.61
C GLU A 12 15.85 23.06 19.86
N GLY A 13 17.08 23.48 20.17
CA GLY A 13 17.87 22.95 21.30
C GLY A 13 18.91 21.88 20.95
N ASP A 14 18.80 21.19 19.81
CA ASP A 14 19.74 20.11 19.42
C ASP A 14 21.10 20.64 18.89
N GLY A 15 21.21 21.95 18.69
CA GLY A 15 22.42 22.59 18.14
C GLY A 15 22.77 22.13 16.72
N PHE A 16 23.96 22.49 16.25
CA PHE A 16 24.43 22.13 14.90
C PHE A 16 25.15 20.77 14.90
N GLU A 17 24.57 19.77 15.57
CA GLU A 17 25.14 18.41 15.62
C GLU A 17 24.74 17.60 14.38
N SER A 18 25.74 17.14 13.62
CA SER A 18 25.52 16.41 12.36
C SER A 18 24.65 15.15 12.49
N LYS A 19 24.58 14.51 13.67
CA LYS A 19 23.77 13.30 13.89
C LYS A 19 22.29 13.59 14.11
N LEU A 20 21.97 14.80 14.56
CA LEU A 20 20.61 15.24 14.88
C LEU A 20 19.97 16.03 13.73
N MET A 21 20.80 16.45 12.77
CA MET A 21 20.41 17.19 11.58
C MET A 21 19.92 16.27 10.46
N LYS A 22 18.85 16.69 9.80
CA LYS A 22 18.36 16.12 8.53
C LYS A 22 18.70 17.07 7.40
N ALA A 23 19.14 16.51 6.27
CA ALA A 23 19.45 17.27 5.07
C ALA A 23 18.49 16.88 3.94
N PHE A 24 17.91 17.87 3.28
CA PHE A 24 17.07 17.69 2.09
C PHE A 24 17.68 18.47 0.93
N LEU A 25 17.81 17.83 -0.22
CA LEU A 25 18.46 18.40 -1.40
C LEU A 25 17.43 18.52 -2.53
N SER A 26 17.32 19.71 -3.11
CA SER A 26 16.54 19.94 -4.33
C SER A 26 17.46 20.42 -5.45
N THR A 27 17.32 19.83 -6.63
CA THR A 27 17.93 20.35 -7.87
C THR A 27 17.11 21.48 -8.47
N ASP A 28 15.86 21.63 -8.04
CA ASP A 28 14.99 22.73 -8.43
C ASP A 28 15.10 23.85 -7.39
N ILE A 29 15.75 24.94 -7.79
CA ILE A 29 15.96 26.15 -6.97
C ILE A 29 14.77 27.11 -7.00
N SER A 30 13.75 26.86 -7.83
CA SER A 30 12.54 27.69 -7.88
C SER A 30 11.57 27.37 -6.75
N LEU A 31 11.71 26.20 -6.12
CA LEU A 31 10.85 25.74 -5.03
C LEU A 31 11.17 26.45 -3.71
N SER A 32 10.13 26.75 -2.95
CA SER A 32 10.26 27.20 -1.57
C SER A 32 10.74 26.07 -0.65
N ASN A 33 11.21 26.45 0.55
CA ASN A 33 11.62 25.51 1.57
C ASN A 33 10.46 24.57 1.95
N GLU A 34 9.25 25.12 2.08
CA GLU A 34 8.02 24.40 2.40
C GLU A 34 7.64 23.41 1.29
N GLU A 35 7.78 23.81 0.01
CA GLU A 35 7.50 22.95 -1.13
C GLU A 35 8.46 21.76 -1.20
N ILE A 36 9.76 21.99 -0.99
CA ILE A 36 10.75 20.92 -0.95
C ILE A 36 10.41 19.93 0.17
N LEU A 37 10.12 20.43 1.38
CA LEU A 37 9.72 19.57 2.51
C LEU A 37 8.41 18.82 2.22
N CYS A 38 7.45 19.48 1.56
CA CYS A 38 6.19 18.86 1.13
C CYS A 38 6.46 17.69 0.17
N TYR A 39 7.31 17.86 -0.85
CA TYR A 39 7.69 16.78 -1.75
C TYR A 39 8.37 15.62 -1.03
N TYR A 40 9.31 15.91 -0.13
CA TYR A 40 9.96 14.88 0.66
C TYR A 40 8.99 14.15 1.61
N SER A 41 7.94 14.83 2.09
CA SER A 41 6.89 14.19 2.90
C SER A 41 6.14 13.11 2.12
N LYS A 42 5.86 13.33 0.82
CA LYS A 42 5.21 12.36 -0.06
C LYS A 42 6.08 11.14 -0.37
N ARG A 43 7.40 11.24 -0.22
CA ARG A 43 8.32 10.10 -0.40
C ARG A 43 8.03 8.96 0.59
N TRP A 44 7.57 9.30 1.80
CA TRP A 44 7.26 8.32 2.84
C TRP A 44 6.12 7.37 2.45
N ASP A 45 5.21 7.82 1.60
CA ASP A 45 4.08 7.01 1.12
C ASP A 45 4.59 5.77 0.34
N ILE A 46 5.69 5.91 -0.41
CA ILE A 46 6.32 4.80 -1.13
C ILE A 46 6.90 3.76 -0.15
N GLU A 47 7.55 4.19 0.92
CA GLU A 47 8.10 3.27 1.93
C GLU A 47 6.98 2.52 2.66
N THR A 48 5.88 3.21 2.96
CA THR A 48 4.69 2.63 3.59
C THR A 48 3.98 1.65 2.65
N TYR A 49 3.92 1.98 1.36
CA TYR A 49 3.44 1.08 0.31
C TYR A 49 4.24 -0.22 0.28
N PHE A 50 5.57 -0.16 0.12
CA PHE A 50 6.39 -1.36 0.05
C PHE A 50 6.37 -2.18 1.35
N ARG A 51 6.27 -1.52 2.51
CA ARG A 51 6.09 -2.21 3.80
C ARG A 51 4.78 -2.99 3.81
N THR A 52 3.67 -2.35 3.44
CA THR A 52 2.35 -3.00 3.38
C THR A 52 2.33 -4.13 2.36
N ALA A 53 2.94 -3.94 1.19
CA ALA A 53 3.07 -4.95 0.15
C ALA A 53 3.87 -6.19 0.60
N LYS A 54 4.91 -6.00 1.41
CA LYS A 54 5.63 -7.14 2.00
C LYS A 54 4.76 -7.89 3.01
N VAL A 55 4.06 -7.19 3.89
CA VAL A 55 3.29 -7.84 4.97
C VAL A 55 2.01 -8.50 4.48
N GLN A 56 1.21 -7.81 3.66
CA GLN A 56 -0.15 -8.23 3.34
C GLN A 56 -0.20 -9.20 2.14
N PRO A 57 0.27 -8.84 0.93
CA PRO A 57 0.40 -9.77 -0.19
C PRO A 57 1.67 -10.63 -0.14
N ALA A 58 2.38 -10.66 1.01
CA ALA A 58 3.53 -11.53 1.25
C ALA A 58 4.62 -11.41 0.17
N MET A 59 4.84 -10.20 -0.36
CA MET A 59 5.81 -9.95 -1.44
C MET A 59 7.22 -10.44 -1.08
N ASP A 60 7.60 -10.39 0.20
CA ASP A 60 8.89 -10.87 0.71
C ASP A 60 8.99 -12.41 0.75
N ARG A 61 7.86 -13.13 0.71
CA ARG A 61 7.80 -14.61 0.72
C ARG A 61 7.60 -15.22 -0.65
N TYR A 62 7.26 -14.41 -1.66
CA TYR A 62 6.98 -14.89 -3.01
C TYR A 62 8.29 -15.19 -3.76
N GLN A 63 8.67 -16.46 -3.86
CA GLN A 63 9.90 -16.89 -4.53
C GLN A 63 9.69 -17.19 -6.02
N VAL A 64 9.45 -16.15 -6.80
CA VAL A 64 9.33 -16.25 -8.26
C VAL A 64 10.70 -16.07 -8.91
N ARG A 65 11.08 -16.99 -9.80
CA ARG A 65 12.38 -16.99 -10.48
C ARG A 65 12.34 -16.51 -11.93
N SER A 66 11.16 -16.49 -12.55
CA SER A 66 10.98 -15.99 -13.92
C SER A 66 10.78 -14.49 -13.90
N THR A 67 11.56 -13.76 -14.69
CA THR A 67 11.42 -12.31 -14.89
C THR A 67 10.00 -11.93 -15.30
N GLN A 68 9.43 -12.66 -16.27
CA GLN A 68 8.05 -12.43 -16.72
C GLN A 68 7.02 -12.59 -15.59
N ALA A 69 7.24 -13.56 -14.70
CA ALA A 69 6.33 -13.78 -13.59
C ALA A 69 6.49 -12.72 -12.48
N ILE A 70 7.71 -12.20 -12.27
CA ILE A 70 7.96 -11.03 -11.41
C ILE A 70 7.23 -9.81 -11.96
N ASP A 71 7.36 -9.53 -13.26
CA ASP A 71 6.69 -8.39 -13.91
C ASP A 71 5.17 -8.46 -13.79
N ARG A 72 4.59 -9.64 -14.05
CA ARG A 72 3.14 -9.87 -13.89
C ARG A 72 2.70 -9.67 -12.44
N TYR A 73 3.46 -10.19 -11.48
CA TYR A 73 3.14 -10.04 -10.05
C TYR A 73 3.16 -8.56 -9.63
N LEU A 74 4.24 -7.83 -9.95
CA LEU A 74 4.36 -6.42 -9.63
C LEU A 74 3.24 -5.60 -10.30
N THR A 75 2.89 -5.93 -11.55
CA THR A 75 1.81 -5.28 -12.27
C THR A 75 0.46 -5.48 -11.56
N LEU A 76 0.12 -6.71 -11.17
CA LEU A 76 -1.11 -7.02 -10.44
C LEU A 76 -1.14 -6.33 -9.07
N LEU A 77 0.00 -6.28 -8.38
CA LEU A 77 0.12 -5.59 -7.11
C LEU A 77 -0.14 -4.08 -7.26
N MET A 78 0.40 -3.45 -8.31
CA MET A 78 0.14 -2.03 -8.61
C MET A 78 -1.34 -1.80 -8.95
N PHE A 79 -1.96 -2.63 -9.79
CA PHE A 79 -3.38 -2.52 -10.12
C PHE A 79 -4.30 -2.69 -8.91
N SER A 80 -4.02 -3.68 -8.05
CA SER A 80 -4.81 -3.87 -6.83
C SER A 80 -4.71 -2.67 -5.91
N THR A 81 -3.53 -2.07 -5.81
CA THR A 81 -3.31 -0.85 -5.01
C THR A 81 -4.09 0.34 -5.55
N LEU A 82 -4.06 0.57 -6.87
CA LEU A 82 -4.82 1.63 -7.51
C LEU A 82 -6.33 1.44 -7.30
N TYR A 83 -6.82 0.21 -7.44
CA TYR A 83 -8.22 -0.12 -7.19
C TYR A 83 -8.61 0.20 -5.74
N TYR A 84 -7.80 -0.22 -4.77
CA TYR A 84 -8.07 0.04 -3.36
C TYR A 84 -8.03 1.53 -3.00
N GLN A 85 -7.06 2.29 -3.56
CA GLN A 85 -7.01 3.74 -3.37
C GLN A 85 -8.23 4.43 -3.94
N TYR A 86 -8.74 3.96 -5.08
CA TYR A 86 -9.96 4.48 -5.70
C TYR A 86 -11.21 4.16 -4.87
N ASP A 87 -11.35 2.92 -4.42
CA ASP A 87 -12.53 2.42 -3.68
C ASP A 87 -12.62 3.00 -2.26
N SER A 88 -11.49 2.99 -1.52
CA SER A 88 -11.50 3.32 -0.09
C SER A 88 -11.01 4.73 0.24
N GLN A 89 -10.60 5.54 -0.75
CA GLN A 89 -9.98 6.87 -0.55
C GLN A 89 -8.85 6.84 0.50
N GLY A 90 -8.13 5.71 0.60
CA GLY A 90 -7.25 5.39 1.71
C GLY A 90 -5.98 4.68 1.27
N SER A 91 -5.19 4.21 2.24
CA SER A 91 -3.98 3.46 1.95
C SER A 91 -4.29 2.07 1.39
N LEU A 92 -3.29 1.39 0.80
CA LEU A 92 -3.38 -0.01 0.40
C LEU A 92 -3.93 -0.91 1.52
N ASN A 93 -3.54 -0.63 2.77
CA ASN A 93 -3.97 -1.42 3.92
C ASN A 93 -5.47 -1.21 4.22
N ASP A 94 -5.96 0.02 4.10
CA ASP A 94 -7.35 0.36 4.36
C ASP A 94 -8.29 -0.30 3.34
N GLY A 95 -7.94 -0.21 2.05
CA GLY A 95 -8.74 -0.87 1.01
C GLY A 95 -8.68 -2.39 1.08
N LEU A 96 -7.54 -2.98 1.47
CA LEU A 96 -7.48 -4.43 1.70
C LEU A 96 -8.33 -4.86 2.91
N HIS A 97 -8.34 -4.06 3.97
CA HIS A 97 -9.19 -4.31 5.14
C HIS A 97 -10.68 -4.22 4.76
N HIS A 98 -11.05 -3.17 4.03
CA HIS A 98 -12.40 -2.96 3.51
C HIS A 98 -12.85 -4.14 2.64
N TYR A 99 -12.05 -4.53 1.65
CA TYR A 99 -12.32 -5.67 0.78
C TYR A 99 -12.50 -6.98 1.56
N ARG A 100 -11.68 -7.24 2.58
CA ARG A 100 -11.81 -8.44 3.42
C ARG A 100 -13.11 -8.45 4.23
N ILE A 101 -13.59 -7.30 4.67
CA ILE A 101 -14.88 -7.17 5.36
C ILE A 101 -16.01 -7.39 4.35
N GLN A 102 -15.98 -6.70 3.21
CA GLN A 102 -16.99 -6.82 2.17
C GLN A 102 -17.14 -8.27 1.70
N LYS A 103 -16.01 -8.94 1.39
CA LYS A 103 -16.00 -10.35 1.00
C LYS A 103 -16.66 -11.27 2.03
N LYS A 104 -16.55 -10.98 3.33
CA LYS A 104 -17.23 -11.74 4.39
C LYS A 104 -18.73 -11.49 4.35
N HIS A 105 -19.16 -10.25 4.18
CA HIS A 105 -20.57 -9.91 4.03
C HIS A 105 -21.18 -10.61 2.82
N ASP A 106 -20.54 -10.50 1.65
CA ASP A 106 -21.00 -11.13 0.41
C ASP A 106 -21.12 -12.65 0.56
N MET A 107 -20.17 -13.27 1.26
CA MET A 107 -20.19 -14.70 1.53
C MET A 107 -21.36 -15.10 2.43
N ILE A 108 -21.61 -14.34 3.49
CA ILE A 108 -22.74 -14.58 4.41
C ILE A 108 -24.07 -14.43 3.66
N GLU A 109 -24.20 -13.37 2.87
CA GLU A 109 -25.40 -13.11 2.08
C GLU A 109 -25.63 -14.20 1.03
N TYR A 110 -24.57 -14.64 0.35
CA TYR A 110 -24.64 -15.78 -0.58
C TYR A 110 -25.14 -17.05 0.13
N ILE A 111 -24.53 -17.43 1.25
CA ILE A 111 -24.93 -18.64 2.00
C ILE A 111 -26.39 -18.53 2.45
N TYR A 112 -26.80 -17.37 2.97
CA TYR A 112 -28.17 -17.12 3.40
C TYR A 112 -29.17 -17.28 2.24
N ASN A 113 -28.88 -16.69 1.07
CA ASN A 113 -29.73 -16.78 -0.10
C ASN A 113 -29.84 -18.22 -0.63
N GLN A 114 -28.74 -18.98 -0.66
CA GLN A 114 -28.77 -20.39 -1.07
C GLN A 114 -29.56 -21.26 -0.10
N ALA A 115 -29.39 -21.06 1.21
CA ALA A 115 -30.17 -21.77 2.22
C ALA A 115 -31.67 -21.47 2.11
N LYS A 116 -32.04 -20.23 1.79
CA LYS A 116 -33.43 -19.83 1.53
C LYS A 116 -34.02 -20.49 0.28
N SER A 117 -33.19 -20.84 -0.70
CA SER A 117 -33.54 -21.59 -1.91
C SER A 117 -33.51 -23.11 -1.73
N GLU A 118 -33.54 -23.60 -0.48
CA GLU A 118 -33.55 -25.03 -0.11
C GLU A 118 -32.28 -25.80 -0.51
N ALA A 119 -31.17 -25.11 -0.79
CA ALA A 119 -29.88 -25.76 -1.00
C ALA A 119 -29.36 -26.39 0.30
N THR A 120 -28.84 -27.61 0.21
CA THR A 120 -28.27 -28.29 1.38
C THR A 120 -26.90 -27.73 1.74
N LEU A 121 -26.50 -27.86 3.00
CA LEU A 121 -25.18 -27.40 3.46
C LEU A 121 -24.03 -28.05 2.67
N ASP A 122 -24.17 -29.32 2.28
CA ASP A 122 -23.15 -30.03 1.50
C ASP A 122 -23.06 -29.50 0.06
N GLN A 123 -24.19 -29.14 -0.56
CA GLN A 123 -24.18 -28.46 -1.86
C GLN A 123 -23.46 -27.12 -1.78
N ILE A 124 -23.76 -26.32 -0.75
CA ILE A 124 -23.11 -25.01 -0.54
C ILE A 124 -21.61 -25.17 -0.30
N LYS A 125 -21.17 -26.12 0.55
CA LYS A 125 -19.75 -26.41 0.77
C LYS A 125 -19.04 -26.82 -0.52
N THR A 126 -19.70 -27.64 -1.34
CA THR A 126 -19.18 -28.06 -2.64
C THR A 126 -19.01 -26.86 -3.57
N TRP A 127 -20.01 -25.98 -3.68
CA TRP A 127 -19.93 -24.77 -4.51
C TRP A 127 -18.86 -23.79 -4.05
N LEU A 128 -18.67 -23.65 -2.74
CA LEU A 128 -17.64 -22.79 -2.16
C LEU A 128 -16.25 -23.43 -2.15
N SER A 129 -16.11 -24.68 -2.63
CA SER A 129 -14.85 -25.44 -2.59
C SER A 129 -14.26 -25.56 -1.17
N VAL A 130 -15.12 -25.75 -0.16
CA VAL A 130 -14.75 -25.91 1.26
C VAL A 130 -15.20 -27.28 1.81
N ALA A 131 -15.57 -28.19 0.91
CA ALA A 131 -15.94 -29.57 1.23
C ALA A 131 -14.70 -30.44 1.49
#